data_AF-A0A969PKP2-F1
#
_entry.id   AF-A0A969PKP2-F1
#
_cell.length_a   1.000
_cell.length_b   1.000
_cell.length_c   1.000
_cell.angle_alpha   90.00
_cell.angle_beta   90.00
_cell.angle_gamma   90.00
#
_symmetry.space_group_name_H-M   'P 1'
#
loop_
_entity.id
_entity.type
_entity.pdbx_description
1 polymer ?
#
loop_
_entity_poly.entity_id
_entity_poly.type
_entity_poly.pdbx_seq_one_letter_code
_entity_poly.pdbx_strand_id
1 'polypeptide(L)'
;MPVHHKSQNRTTSSPENHRWGNLYQLSHLKKIAIISILIALGIGLALVNPLKSINTGRFVSNSVSQESDSPLETLRERSQSSQPFKSVPALYDAPEQASNSKVGRPLSEAEKQAIAQILRVNPPATPPLRFEQTPKFILHDTSGELSDEAIYNLTQQSRGPLGLGIAAFVSRDGKVTLARSFFDPRRPTATVYEKSADILSETARNQEIRRVWQSTEALLKQATLNQAVAGLNLNVSLVNRAAIWLNAPSERAFEAMRSQTNLDGGKTTGIWAISNICDNVLMDRDRAVRMASSPQTAKTLQTSCQKLNSVLSETRKRVASSVHVEINQMRGSECYTSNAQVRAYNAQVAASARIGANSIVPLQTWDRPAYTDEQYQKIALLYLQSALIAGQFPEITTHYWVDQGKFGKIGTHCDPRGFNLTRLYQEISLYLGNPPEMRYGIEPRYGLHPEKGDNVWWLEAALDELPPSAL
;
A
#
# COMPACT_ATOMS: atom_id res chain seq x y z
N MET A 1 76.71 -2.96 1.51
CA MET A 1 75.90 -3.05 2.74
C MET A 1 74.50 -2.58 2.42
N PRO A 2 73.46 -3.44 2.51
CA PRO A 2 72.08 -3.04 2.19
C PRO A 2 71.36 -2.48 3.43
N VAL A 3 70.65 -1.36 3.25
CA VAL A 3 69.74 -0.81 4.28
C VAL A 3 68.31 -1.10 3.84
N HIS A 4 67.60 -1.95 4.59
CA HIS A 4 66.20 -2.29 4.32
C HIS A 4 65.26 -1.22 4.88
N HIS A 5 64.53 -0.52 4.01
CA HIS A 5 63.30 0.18 4.40
C HIS A 5 62.08 -0.73 4.23
N LYS A 6 61.39 -1.04 5.33
CA LYS A 6 60.03 -1.60 5.34
C LYS A 6 59.04 -0.46 5.56
N SER A 7 58.09 -0.27 4.64
CA SER A 7 56.90 0.55 4.92
C SER A 7 55.87 -0.29 5.70
N GLN A 8 55.34 0.26 6.80
CA GLN A 8 54.26 -0.35 7.56
C GLN A 8 52.93 0.33 7.18
N ASN A 9 52.12 -0.34 6.36
CA ASN A 9 50.70 0.03 6.23
C ASN A 9 49.92 -0.61 7.37
N ARG A 10 49.30 0.21 8.22
CA ARG A 10 48.55 -0.21 9.40
C ARG A 10 47.05 -0.01 9.17
N THR A 11 46.40 -0.95 8.51
CA THR A 11 44.94 -0.99 8.38
C THR A 11 44.34 -1.69 9.60
N THR A 12 43.61 -0.96 10.44
CA THR A 12 42.86 -1.51 11.57
C THR A 12 41.56 -2.15 11.10
N SER A 13 41.51 -3.49 11.07
CA SER A 13 40.27 -4.25 10.85
C SER A 13 39.42 -4.31 12.12
N SER A 14 38.15 -3.90 12.04
CA SER A 14 37.18 -3.96 13.14
C SER A 14 36.56 -5.37 13.28
N PRO A 15 36.36 -5.91 14.50
CA PRO A 15 35.81 -7.25 14.71
C PRO A 15 34.26 -7.26 14.81
N GLU A 16 33.56 -7.10 13.68
CA GLU A 16 32.10 -7.29 13.62
C GLU A 16 31.70 -8.45 12.68
N ASN A 17 31.98 -9.71 13.08
CA ASN A 17 31.51 -10.88 12.32
C ASN A 17 31.26 -12.16 13.15
N HIS A 18 30.75 -12.03 14.39
CA HIS A 18 30.35 -13.20 15.21
C HIS A 18 29.07 -12.97 16.05
N ARG A 19 27.97 -12.49 15.44
CA ARG A 19 26.69 -12.30 16.17
C ARG A 19 25.40 -12.84 15.54
N TRP A 20 25.45 -13.42 14.34
CA TRP A 20 24.25 -13.92 13.64
C TRP A 20 23.93 -15.41 13.85
N GLY A 21 24.87 -16.22 14.35
CA GLY A 21 24.66 -17.66 14.58
C GLY A 21 23.61 -18.01 15.65
N ASN A 22 23.55 -17.22 16.73
CA ASN A 22 22.75 -17.57 17.91
C ASN A 22 21.25 -17.24 17.79
N LEU A 23 20.83 -16.43 16.80
CA LEU A 23 19.41 -16.14 16.56
C LEU A 23 18.69 -17.27 15.82
N TYR A 24 19.41 -18.09 15.04
CA TYR A 24 18.78 -19.15 14.25
C TYR A 24 18.36 -20.36 15.11
N GLN A 25 19.20 -20.80 16.06
CA GLN A 25 18.88 -21.94 16.93
C GLN A 25 17.67 -21.70 17.85
N LEU A 26 17.50 -20.47 18.37
CA LEU A 26 16.35 -20.10 19.20
C LEU A 26 15.00 -20.11 18.45
N SER A 27 15.01 -20.10 17.11
CA SER A 27 13.80 -20.23 16.31
C SER A 27 13.39 -21.70 16.08
N HIS A 28 14.36 -22.61 15.99
CA HIS A 28 14.11 -24.05 15.80
C HIS A 28 13.65 -24.74 17.09
N LEU A 29 14.27 -24.47 18.24
CA LEU A 29 13.88 -25.05 19.52
C LEU A 29 12.41 -24.74 19.89
N LYS A 30 11.93 -23.52 19.55
CA LYS A 30 10.53 -23.13 19.75
C LYS A 30 9.53 -23.90 18.87
N LYS A 31 9.93 -24.27 17.65
CA LYS A 31 9.06 -25.08 16.76
C LYS A 31 8.95 -26.53 17.21
N ILE A 32 10.04 -27.11 17.71
CA ILE A 32 10.03 -28.48 18.24
C ILE A 32 9.11 -28.59 19.47
N ALA A 33 9.20 -27.64 20.41
CA ALA A 33 8.35 -27.62 21.60
C ALA A 33 6.84 -27.56 21.29
N ILE A 34 6.44 -26.78 20.27
CA ILE A 34 5.03 -26.66 19.86
C ILE A 34 4.51 -27.97 19.25
N ILE A 35 5.34 -28.66 18.44
CA ILE A 35 4.96 -29.95 17.83
C ILE A 35 4.77 -31.02 18.91
N SER A 36 5.63 -31.09 19.93
CA SER A 36 5.48 -32.03 21.05
C SER A 36 4.19 -31.82 21.85
N ILE A 37 3.77 -30.57 22.06
CA ILE A 37 2.52 -30.25 22.78
C ILE A 37 1.29 -30.64 21.95
N LEU A 38 1.31 -30.44 20.62
CA LEU A 38 0.20 -30.82 19.74
C LEU A 38 0.04 -32.35 19.63
N ILE A 39 1.14 -33.11 19.62
CA ILE A 39 1.09 -34.59 19.65
C ILE A 39 0.51 -35.09 20.98
N ALA A 40 0.89 -34.49 22.11
CA ALA A 40 0.34 -34.84 23.42
C ALA A 40 -1.17 -34.57 23.53
N LEU A 41 -1.66 -33.46 22.94
CA LEU A 41 -3.09 -33.14 22.92
C LEU A 41 -3.89 -34.03 21.95
N GLY A 42 -3.32 -34.43 20.81
CA GLY A 42 -3.97 -35.31 19.85
C GLY A 42 -4.26 -36.72 20.38
N ILE A 43 -3.39 -37.26 21.24
CA ILE A 43 -3.56 -38.60 21.82
C ILE A 43 -4.63 -38.60 22.93
N GLY A 44 -4.86 -37.47 23.62
CA GLY A 44 -5.85 -37.34 24.69
C GLY A 44 -7.32 -37.33 24.23
N LEU A 45 -7.59 -37.09 22.95
CA LEU A 45 -8.95 -36.91 22.41
C LEU A 45 -9.56 -38.18 21.77
N ALA A 46 -8.83 -39.30 21.75
CA ALA A 46 -9.28 -40.54 21.13
C ALA A 46 -10.13 -41.46 22.04
N LEU A 47 -10.46 -41.03 23.27
CA LEU A 47 -11.01 -41.90 24.32
C LEU A 47 -12.36 -41.44 24.95
N VAL A 48 -13.22 -40.74 24.22
CA VAL A 48 -14.65 -40.67 24.58
C VAL A 48 -15.55 -40.75 23.35
N ASN A 49 -16.31 -41.84 23.26
CA ASN A 49 -17.47 -41.97 22.39
C ASN A 49 -18.48 -42.87 23.11
N PRO A 50 -19.77 -42.52 23.16
CA PRO A 50 -20.72 -43.49 22.61
C PRO A 50 -21.96 -42.90 21.91
N LEU A 51 -22.23 -43.47 20.73
CA LEU A 51 -23.54 -43.97 20.26
C LEU A 51 -24.78 -43.05 20.34
N LYS A 52 -25.35 -42.75 19.16
CA LYS A 52 -26.77 -43.05 18.89
C LYS A 52 -27.05 -43.27 17.39
N SER A 53 -27.85 -44.30 17.12
CA SER A 53 -28.54 -44.58 15.85
C SER A 53 -30.05 -44.29 16.08
N ILE A 54 -31.03 -44.34 15.18
CA ILE A 54 -31.24 -45.10 13.93
C ILE A 54 -32.18 -44.27 13.02
N ASN A 55 -31.92 -44.12 11.70
CA ASN A 55 -32.87 -44.63 10.67
C ASN A 55 -32.43 -44.56 9.20
N THR A 56 -33.05 -45.44 8.40
CA THR A 56 -32.76 -45.71 6.99
C THR A 56 -33.83 -45.15 6.05
N GLY A 57 -33.43 -44.81 4.81
CA GLY A 57 -34.32 -44.42 3.73
C GLY A 57 -33.73 -44.80 2.36
N ARG A 58 -34.19 -45.90 1.77
CA ARG A 58 -33.86 -46.31 0.39
C ARG A 58 -34.55 -45.39 -0.63
N PHE A 59 -33.98 -45.34 -1.84
CA PHE A 59 -34.57 -45.35 -3.21
C PHE A 59 -33.78 -44.37 -4.09
N VAL A 60 -33.38 -44.64 -5.34
CA VAL A 60 -33.36 -45.82 -6.21
C VAL A 60 -32.31 -45.51 -7.27
N SER A 61 -31.57 -46.52 -7.72
CA SER A 61 -30.64 -46.43 -8.83
C SER A 61 -31.38 -46.49 -10.17
N ASN A 62 -31.06 -45.60 -11.11
CA ASN A 62 -31.28 -45.85 -12.54
C ASN A 62 -30.01 -45.47 -13.31
N SER A 63 -29.39 -46.48 -13.91
CA SER A 63 -28.32 -46.34 -14.89
C SER A 63 -28.92 -46.35 -16.30
N VAL A 64 -28.61 -45.35 -17.12
CA VAL A 64 -28.81 -45.40 -18.58
C VAL A 64 -27.51 -45.02 -19.28
N SER A 65 -27.30 -45.65 -20.42
CA SER A 65 -26.04 -45.83 -21.12
C SER A 65 -25.47 -44.57 -21.79
N GLN A 66 -24.15 -44.65 -22.02
CA GLN A 66 -23.37 -44.02 -23.07
C GLN A 66 -24.17 -43.46 -24.27
N GLU A 67 -23.86 -42.21 -24.62
CA GLU A 67 -23.61 -41.86 -26.01
C GLU A 67 -22.39 -40.93 -26.06
N SER A 68 -21.57 -41.10 -27.10
CA SER A 68 -20.26 -40.48 -27.26
C SER A 68 -20.32 -39.31 -28.23
N ASP A 69 -19.95 -38.11 -27.79
CA ASP A 69 -19.58 -37.03 -28.71
C ASP A 69 -18.52 -36.10 -28.12
N SER A 70 -17.66 -35.59 -28.99
CA SER A 70 -16.41 -34.89 -28.64
C SER A 70 -16.57 -33.37 -28.67
N PRO A 71 -16.42 -32.64 -27.55
CA PRO A 71 -16.59 -31.18 -27.53
C PRO A 71 -15.26 -30.45 -27.78
N LEU A 72 -14.76 -30.47 -29.02
CA LEU A 72 -13.54 -29.72 -29.41
C LEU A 72 -13.75 -28.58 -30.43
N GLU A 73 -14.97 -28.34 -30.92
CA GLU A 73 -15.25 -27.24 -31.88
C GLU A 73 -16.11 -26.09 -31.31
N THR A 74 -16.86 -26.29 -30.23
CA THR A 74 -17.81 -25.29 -29.68
C THR A 74 -17.18 -24.15 -28.86
N LEU A 75 -15.85 -24.07 -28.78
CA LEU A 75 -15.14 -22.99 -28.09
C LEU A 75 -14.60 -21.89 -29.01
N ARG A 76 -14.75 -22.01 -30.34
CA ARG A 76 -14.17 -21.04 -31.29
C ARG A 76 -15.09 -19.86 -31.65
N GLU A 77 -16.39 -19.96 -31.39
CA GLU A 77 -17.37 -18.89 -31.70
C GLU A 77 -17.68 -17.95 -30.52
N ARG A 78 -17.22 -18.25 -29.29
CA ARG A 78 -17.53 -17.42 -28.12
C ARG A 78 -16.63 -16.19 -27.92
N SER A 79 -15.59 -16.04 -28.75
CA SER A 79 -14.65 -14.90 -28.71
C SER A 79 -15.06 -13.68 -29.56
N GLN A 80 -16.29 -13.63 -30.08
CA GLN A 80 -16.81 -12.50 -30.87
C GLN A 80 -18.00 -11.75 -30.23
N SER A 81 -18.18 -11.86 -28.91
CA SER A 81 -19.17 -11.08 -28.14
C SER A 81 -18.55 -9.95 -27.30
N SER A 82 -17.42 -9.39 -27.73
CA SER A 82 -16.98 -8.06 -27.30
C SER A 82 -17.73 -7.01 -28.15
N GLN A 83 -18.91 -6.56 -27.69
CA GLN A 83 -19.48 -5.35 -28.27
C GLN A 83 -18.50 -4.20 -28.07
N PRO A 84 -18.09 -3.48 -29.14
CA PRO A 84 -17.19 -2.34 -28.97
C PRO A 84 -17.91 -1.30 -28.12
N PHE A 85 -17.22 -0.81 -27.08
CA PHE A 85 -17.68 0.37 -26.36
C PHE A 85 -17.83 1.50 -27.38
N LYS A 86 -19.04 2.08 -27.47
CA LYS A 86 -19.26 3.29 -28.28
C LYS A 86 -18.29 4.36 -27.78
N SER A 87 -17.32 4.71 -28.62
CA SER A 87 -16.48 5.88 -28.40
C SER A 87 -17.37 7.11 -28.26
N VAL A 88 -17.06 7.95 -27.27
CA VAL A 88 -17.57 9.31 -27.22
C VAL A 88 -17.01 10.04 -28.45
N PRO A 89 -17.80 10.85 -29.20
CA PRO A 89 -17.27 11.60 -30.33
C PRO A 89 -16.04 12.41 -29.94
N ALA A 90 -15.02 12.42 -30.80
CA ALA A 90 -13.76 13.10 -30.54
C ALA A 90 -14.01 14.56 -30.16
N LEU A 91 -13.55 14.97 -28.98
CA LEU A 91 -13.45 16.38 -28.64
C LEU A 91 -12.28 17.00 -29.42
N TYR A 92 -12.46 18.29 -29.76
CA TYR A 92 -11.48 19.28 -30.23
C TYR A 92 -11.42 19.57 -31.74
N ASP A 93 -11.97 20.76 -32.08
CA ASP A 93 -11.20 21.79 -32.79
C ASP A 93 -10.67 22.78 -31.75
N ALA A 94 -9.34 22.92 -31.57
CA ALA A 94 -8.72 24.06 -30.88
C ALA A 94 -7.17 24.08 -31.08
N PRO A 95 -6.59 25.18 -31.60
CA PRO A 95 -5.15 25.41 -31.56
C PRO A 95 -4.76 26.34 -30.41
N GLU A 96 -4.28 25.75 -29.32
CA GLU A 96 -3.45 26.42 -28.31
C GLU A 96 -2.25 25.49 -28.05
N GLN A 97 -1.06 26.01 -27.72
CA GLN A 97 0.16 25.20 -27.60
C GLN A 97 0.08 24.26 -26.38
N ALA A 98 -0.61 23.14 -26.57
CA ALA A 98 -0.98 22.23 -25.51
C ALA A 98 0.25 21.52 -24.96
N SER A 99 0.50 21.70 -23.66
CA SER A 99 1.32 20.74 -22.92
C SER A 99 0.73 19.35 -23.11
N ASN A 100 1.56 18.36 -23.43
CA ASN A 100 1.18 16.95 -23.59
C ASN A 100 0.82 16.27 -22.25
N SER A 101 0.34 17.04 -21.27
CA SER A 101 0.05 16.60 -19.92
C SER A 101 -1.25 17.22 -19.42
N LYS A 102 -2.14 16.37 -18.88
CA LYS A 102 -3.38 16.79 -18.21
C LYS A 102 -3.17 17.03 -16.70
N VAL A 103 -2.01 16.66 -16.13
CA VAL A 103 -1.74 16.63 -14.68
C VAL A 103 -2.07 17.96 -14.00
N GLY A 104 -2.89 17.90 -12.94
CA GLY A 104 -3.30 19.06 -12.14
C GLY A 104 -4.24 20.03 -12.84
N ARG A 105 -4.59 19.81 -14.11
CA ARG A 105 -5.53 20.68 -14.83
C ARG A 105 -6.96 20.41 -14.31
N PRO A 106 -7.75 21.46 -13.99
CA PRO A 106 -9.17 21.32 -13.72
C PRO A 106 -9.91 20.61 -14.85
N LEU A 107 -10.92 19.81 -14.51
CA LEU A 107 -11.82 19.23 -15.51
C LEU A 107 -12.69 20.31 -16.13
N SER A 108 -12.72 20.39 -17.45
CA SER A 108 -13.77 21.13 -18.17
C SER A 108 -15.14 20.46 -17.97
N GLU A 109 -16.24 21.17 -18.18
CA GLU A 109 -17.59 20.59 -18.04
C GLU A 109 -17.81 19.42 -19.01
N ALA A 110 -17.28 19.50 -20.24
CA ALA A 110 -17.33 18.40 -21.20
C ALA A 110 -16.55 17.17 -20.71
N GLU A 111 -15.36 17.36 -20.11
CA GLU A 111 -14.59 16.25 -19.53
C GLU A 111 -15.29 15.66 -18.29
N LYS A 112 -15.94 16.47 -17.45
CA LYS A 112 -16.78 15.96 -16.33
C LYS A 112 -17.93 15.10 -16.84
N GLN A 113 -18.63 15.55 -17.88
CA GLN A 113 -19.75 14.82 -18.49
C GLN A 113 -19.29 13.52 -19.16
N ALA A 114 -18.22 13.57 -19.95
CA ALA A 114 -17.64 12.39 -20.59
C ALA A 114 -17.20 11.35 -19.54
N ILE A 115 -16.47 11.77 -18.49
CA ILE A 115 -16.05 10.88 -17.40
C ILE A 115 -17.25 10.29 -16.67
N ALA A 116 -18.26 11.10 -16.34
CA ALA A 116 -19.48 10.62 -15.70
C ALA A 116 -20.22 9.58 -16.58
N GLN A 117 -20.28 9.79 -17.89
CA GLN A 117 -20.86 8.85 -18.85
C GLN A 117 -20.07 7.53 -18.94
N ILE A 118 -18.74 7.60 -19.02
CA ILE A 118 -17.83 6.42 -19.04
C ILE A 118 -18.02 5.57 -17.78
N LEU A 119 -18.07 6.23 -16.62
CA LEU A 119 -18.27 5.60 -15.30
C LEU A 119 -19.73 5.19 -15.03
N ARG A 120 -20.67 5.61 -15.87
CA ARG A 120 -22.13 5.43 -15.70
C ARG A 120 -22.66 5.96 -14.37
N VAL A 121 -22.16 7.13 -13.97
CA VAL A 121 -22.59 7.87 -12.76
C VAL A 121 -23.13 9.25 -13.14
N ASN A 122 -23.85 9.89 -12.22
CA ASN A 122 -24.16 11.32 -12.36
C ASN A 122 -22.91 12.16 -12.03
N PRO A 123 -22.67 13.29 -12.72
CA PRO A 123 -21.64 14.24 -12.31
C PRO A 123 -21.85 14.70 -10.85
N PRO A 124 -20.79 14.95 -10.06
CA PRO A 124 -20.93 15.43 -8.69
C PRO A 124 -21.64 16.79 -8.65
N ALA A 125 -22.74 16.87 -7.89
CA ALA A 125 -23.43 18.13 -7.62
C ALA A 125 -22.71 19.00 -6.56
N THR A 126 -21.77 18.41 -5.81
CA THR A 126 -20.93 19.11 -4.84
C THR A 126 -19.79 19.86 -5.54
N PRO A 127 -19.37 21.03 -5.03
CA PRO A 127 -18.15 21.69 -5.51
C PRO A 127 -16.92 20.76 -5.48
N PRO A 128 -15.97 20.91 -6.41
CA PRO A 128 -14.71 20.17 -6.38
C PRO A 128 -13.98 20.26 -5.03
N LEU A 129 -13.32 19.17 -4.64
CA LEU A 129 -12.42 19.16 -3.50
C LEU A 129 -11.30 20.19 -3.72
N ARG A 130 -11.00 20.97 -2.67
CA ARG A 130 -9.88 21.91 -2.68
C ARG A 130 -8.67 21.25 -2.02
N PHE A 131 -7.55 21.24 -2.74
CA PHE A 131 -6.29 20.67 -2.27
C PHE A 131 -5.21 21.76 -2.25
N GLU A 132 -4.34 21.74 -1.25
CA GLU A 132 -3.17 22.65 -1.18
C GLU A 132 -2.04 22.25 -2.15
N GLN A 133 -2.11 21.06 -2.74
CA GLN A 133 -1.16 20.51 -3.70
C GLN A 133 -1.90 19.68 -4.76
N THR A 134 -1.27 19.45 -5.91
CA THR A 134 -1.82 18.57 -6.94
C THR A 134 -2.16 17.19 -6.35
N PRO A 135 -3.41 16.72 -6.45
CA PRO A 135 -3.80 15.44 -5.89
C PRO A 135 -3.07 14.30 -6.61
N LYS A 136 -2.87 13.19 -5.91
CA LYS A 136 -2.08 12.05 -6.40
C LYS A 136 -2.93 10.79 -6.52
N PHE A 137 -2.67 10.03 -7.57
CA PHE A 137 -3.17 8.67 -7.75
C PHE A 137 -1.97 7.73 -7.67
N ILE A 138 -1.77 7.14 -6.50
CA ILE A 138 -0.57 6.37 -6.16
C ILE A 138 -0.86 4.89 -6.37
N LEU A 139 -0.13 4.28 -7.30
CA LEU A 139 -0.20 2.85 -7.58
C LEU A 139 0.72 2.07 -6.63
N HIS A 140 0.25 0.92 -6.18
CA HIS A 140 0.92 -0.08 -5.35
C HIS A 140 0.74 -1.46 -5.98
N ASP A 141 1.56 -2.43 -5.61
CA ASP A 141 1.24 -3.85 -5.82
C ASP A 141 1.48 -4.69 -4.57
N THR A 142 0.68 -5.74 -4.42
CA THR A 142 0.59 -6.54 -3.19
C THR A 142 1.88 -7.31 -2.85
N SER A 143 2.90 -7.28 -3.71
CA SER A 143 4.14 -8.05 -3.64
C SER A 143 3.95 -9.59 -3.63
N GLY A 144 2.70 -10.05 -3.75
CA GLY A 144 2.30 -11.45 -3.77
C GLY A 144 0.78 -11.61 -3.72
N GLU A 145 0.33 -12.81 -4.08
CA GLU A 145 -1.07 -13.06 -4.41
C GLU A 145 -1.98 -13.03 -3.17
N LEU A 146 -3.03 -12.20 -3.23
CA LEU A 146 -4.12 -12.18 -2.28
C LEU A 146 -5.34 -12.88 -2.88
N SER A 147 -6.02 -13.72 -2.09
CA SER A 147 -7.33 -14.24 -2.47
C SER A 147 -8.40 -13.16 -2.39
N ASP A 148 -9.51 -13.35 -3.12
CA ASP A 148 -10.70 -12.50 -3.02
C ASP A 148 -11.23 -12.38 -1.59
N GLU A 149 -11.16 -13.46 -0.81
CA GLU A 149 -11.54 -13.46 0.60
C GLU A 149 -10.58 -12.59 1.44
N ALA A 150 -9.26 -12.66 1.18
CA ALA A 150 -8.28 -11.81 1.85
C ALA A 150 -8.50 -10.32 1.52
N ILE A 151 -8.74 -9.99 0.25
CA ILE A 151 -9.09 -8.62 -0.19
C ILE A 151 -10.37 -8.15 0.49
N TYR A 152 -11.43 -8.97 0.48
CA TYR A 152 -12.68 -8.67 1.16
C TYR A 152 -12.46 -8.39 2.66
N ASN A 153 -11.74 -9.26 3.36
CA ASN A 153 -11.43 -9.09 4.78
C ASN A 153 -10.61 -7.81 5.07
N LEU A 154 -9.66 -7.45 4.21
CA LEU A 154 -8.93 -6.17 4.29
C LEU A 154 -9.85 -4.96 4.11
N THR A 155 -10.84 -5.04 3.20
CA THR A 155 -11.81 -3.94 3.01
C THR A 155 -12.76 -3.79 4.20
N GLN A 156 -13.22 -4.91 4.81
CA GLN A 156 -14.08 -4.84 6.00
C GLN A 156 -13.39 -4.14 7.17
N GLN A 157 -12.07 -4.25 7.27
CA GLN A 157 -11.25 -3.61 8.29
C GLN A 157 -10.80 -2.18 7.91
N SER A 158 -10.96 -1.74 6.66
CA SER A 158 -10.44 -0.45 6.16
C SER A 158 -11.32 0.76 6.50
N ARG A 159 -11.68 0.93 7.78
CA ARG A 159 -12.62 1.96 8.23
C ARG A 159 -11.96 2.99 9.16
N GLY A 160 -11.99 4.25 8.76
CA GLY A 160 -11.32 5.33 9.49
C GLY A 160 -9.84 5.01 9.73
N PRO A 161 -9.35 5.03 10.98
CA PRO A 161 -7.92 4.87 11.30
C PRO A 161 -7.37 3.45 11.07
N LEU A 162 -8.24 2.47 10.81
CA LEU A 162 -7.92 1.05 10.62
C LEU A 162 -7.44 0.73 9.18
N GLY A 163 -6.69 -0.36 9.06
CA GLY A 163 -6.20 -0.90 7.79
C GLY A 163 -4.99 -0.15 7.21
N LEU A 164 -4.75 -0.33 5.91
CA LEU A 164 -3.51 0.09 5.23
C LEU A 164 -3.59 1.45 4.51
N GLY A 165 -4.72 2.15 4.56
CA GLY A 165 -4.90 3.44 3.87
C GLY A 165 -5.20 3.31 2.37
N ILE A 166 -5.17 2.10 1.83
CA ILE A 166 -5.62 1.76 0.47
C ILE A 166 -7.09 2.15 0.27
N ALA A 167 -7.39 2.72 -0.90
CA ALA A 167 -8.71 3.15 -1.33
C ALA A 167 -9.44 2.10 -2.17
N ALA A 168 -8.72 1.42 -3.07
CA ALA A 168 -9.26 0.34 -3.91
C ALA A 168 -8.22 -0.77 -4.12
N PHE A 169 -8.71 -2.01 -4.23
CA PHE A 169 -7.95 -3.17 -4.69
C PHE A 169 -8.41 -3.58 -6.09
N VAL A 170 -7.48 -4.00 -6.94
CA VAL A 170 -7.75 -4.54 -8.29
C VAL A 170 -7.15 -5.94 -8.40
N SER A 171 -7.99 -6.97 -8.47
CA SER A 171 -7.57 -8.37 -8.67
C SER A 171 -6.98 -8.61 -10.08
N ARG A 172 -6.42 -9.80 -10.33
CA ARG A 172 -5.86 -10.16 -11.65
C ARG A 172 -6.93 -10.29 -12.75
N ASP A 173 -8.14 -10.69 -12.42
CA ASP A 173 -9.31 -10.73 -13.32
C ASP A 173 -10.03 -9.36 -13.45
N GLY A 174 -9.45 -8.29 -12.91
CA GLY A 174 -10.00 -6.94 -13.02
C GLY A 174 -11.25 -6.68 -12.15
N LYS A 175 -11.51 -7.52 -11.14
CA LYS A 175 -12.50 -7.22 -10.11
C LYS A 175 -11.97 -6.10 -9.21
N VAL A 176 -12.74 -5.01 -9.15
CA VAL A 176 -12.47 -3.85 -8.31
C VAL A 176 -13.19 -4.00 -6.98
N THR A 177 -12.45 -3.86 -5.87
CA THR A 177 -13.03 -3.81 -4.52
C THR A 177 -12.65 -2.49 -3.85
N LEU A 178 -13.63 -1.61 -3.62
CA LEU A 178 -13.41 -0.35 -2.90
C LEU A 178 -13.31 -0.61 -1.39
N ALA A 179 -12.22 -0.15 -0.78
CA ALA A 179 -11.94 -0.32 0.64
C ALA A 179 -12.37 0.90 1.48
N ARG A 180 -12.35 2.09 0.90
CA ARG A 180 -12.81 3.36 1.50
C ARG A 180 -13.09 4.40 0.42
N SER A 181 -13.71 5.52 0.80
CA SER A 181 -13.90 6.66 -0.09
C SER A 181 -12.56 7.24 -0.56
N PHE A 182 -12.53 7.75 -1.79
CA PHE A 182 -11.37 8.45 -2.34
C PHE A 182 -11.15 9.78 -1.60
N PHE A 183 -9.89 10.15 -1.42
CA PHE A 183 -9.47 11.35 -0.67
C PHE A 183 -10.00 11.43 0.77
N ASP A 184 -10.33 10.29 1.41
CA ASP A 184 -10.71 10.23 2.83
C ASP A 184 -9.60 10.81 3.72
N PRO A 185 -9.77 11.98 4.37
CA PRO A 185 -8.74 12.58 5.20
C PRO A 185 -8.57 11.85 6.54
N ARG A 186 -9.46 10.90 6.86
CA ARG A 186 -9.44 10.08 8.09
C ARG A 186 -8.99 8.64 7.84
N ARG A 187 -8.17 8.41 6.80
CA ARG A 187 -7.46 7.13 6.62
C ARG A 187 -6.05 7.15 7.25
N PRO A 188 -5.46 5.98 7.55
CA PRO A 188 -4.05 5.89 7.88
C PRO A 188 -3.16 6.21 6.66
N THR A 189 -1.90 6.56 6.93
CA THR A 189 -0.86 6.71 5.91
C THR A 189 -0.52 5.36 5.28
N ALA A 190 -0.45 5.31 3.95
CA ALA A 190 -0.09 4.10 3.21
C ALA A 190 1.41 4.09 2.82
N THR A 191 1.99 5.25 2.55
CA THR A 191 3.39 5.43 2.08
C THR A 191 4.29 6.03 3.14
N VAL A 192 5.62 5.92 2.99
CA VAL A 192 6.57 6.64 3.85
C VAL A 192 6.62 8.12 3.53
N TYR A 193 6.36 8.50 2.26
CA TYR A 193 6.08 9.88 1.85
C TYR A 193 4.95 10.53 2.65
N GLU A 194 3.78 9.91 2.79
CA GLU A 194 2.67 10.51 3.56
C GLU A 194 3.00 10.66 5.04
N LYS A 195 3.84 9.78 5.59
CA LYS A 195 4.35 9.90 6.97
C LYS A 195 5.34 11.06 7.16
N SER A 196 5.65 11.80 6.09
CA SER A 196 6.56 12.95 6.07
C SER A 196 7.97 12.64 6.59
N ALA A 197 8.50 11.47 6.24
CA ALA A 197 9.83 11.02 6.66
C ALA A 197 10.99 11.83 6.04
N ASP A 198 10.73 12.51 4.92
CA ASP A 198 11.55 13.56 4.31
C ASP A 198 11.77 14.77 5.24
N ILE A 199 10.83 15.04 6.17
CA ILE A 199 10.91 16.13 7.13
C ILE A 199 11.46 15.63 8.47
N LEU A 200 10.93 14.51 8.98
CA LEU A 200 11.35 13.92 10.24
C LEU A 200 11.19 12.39 10.21
N SER A 201 12.30 11.67 10.39
CA SER A 201 12.31 10.21 10.36
C SER A 201 11.30 9.60 11.33
N GLU A 202 10.72 8.44 10.96
CA GLU A 202 9.67 7.80 11.75
C GLU A 202 10.08 7.58 13.22
N THR A 203 11.33 7.20 13.48
CA THR A 203 11.87 7.06 14.85
C THR A 203 11.85 8.38 15.62
N ALA A 204 12.36 9.47 15.03
CA ALA A 204 12.42 10.77 15.69
C ALA A 204 11.01 11.37 15.89
N ARG A 205 10.14 11.27 14.88
CA ARG A 205 8.73 11.66 14.96
C ARG A 205 8.01 10.93 16.09
N ASN A 206 8.11 9.60 16.14
CA ASN A 206 7.43 8.79 17.16
C ASN A 206 8.04 9.01 18.57
N GLN A 207 9.24 9.58 18.71
CA GLN A 207 9.79 10.06 19.98
C GLN A 207 9.18 11.40 20.40
N GLU A 208 9.13 12.40 19.51
CA GLU A 208 8.53 13.70 19.83
C GLU A 208 7.02 13.57 20.12
N ILE A 209 6.30 12.71 19.39
CA ILE A 209 4.89 12.35 19.67
C ILE A 209 4.71 11.86 21.11
N ARG A 210 5.60 10.96 21.58
CA ARG A 210 5.58 10.48 22.97
C ARG A 210 5.93 11.56 23.98
N ARG A 211 6.81 12.51 23.64
CA ARG A 211 7.12 13.65 24.51
C ARG A 211 5.94 14.61 24.65
N VAL A 212 5.22 14.90 23.56
CA VAL A 212 3.94 15.64 23.61
C VAL A 212 2.96 14.91 24.53
N TRP A 213 2.76 13.61 24.32
CA TRP A 213 1.89 12.80 25.17
C TRP A 213 2.30 12.87 26.64
N GLN A 214 3.54 12.52 26.98
CA GLN A 214 4.04 12.53 28.36
C GLN A 214 3.92 13.91 29.03
N SER A 215 4.13 14.99 28.28
CA SER A 215 4.03 16.37 28.76
C SER A 215 2.59 16.89 28.86
N THR A 216 1.58 16.19 28.33
CA THR A 216 0.17 16.60 28.37
C THR A 216 -0.50 16.17 29.69
N GLU A 217 -1.40 16.99 30.20
CA GLU A 217 -2.25 16.71 31.38
C GLU A 217 -3.12 15.44 31.19
N ALA A 218 -3.44 14.73 32.28
CA ALA A 218 -4.07 13.42 32.27
C ALA A 218 -5.54 13.39 31.83
N LEU A 219 -6.36 14.36 32.23
CA LEU A 219 -7.75 14.48 31.78
C LEU A 219 -7.82 14.85 30.29
N LEU A 220 -6.95 15.77 29.84
CA LEU A 220 -6.85 16.16 28.43
C LEU A 220 -6.44 15.03 27.51
N LYS A 221 -5.55 14.13 27.94
CA LYS A 221 -5.17 12.90 27.19
C LYS A 221 -6.40 12.10 26.77
N GLN A 222 -7.29 11.81 27.73
CA GLN A 222 -8.47 10.99 27.49
C GLN A 222 -9.51 11.73 26.63
N ALA A 223 -9.75 13.02 26.91
CA ALA A 223 -10.65 13.86 26.13
C ALA A 223 -10.22 13.93 24.65
N THR A 224 -8.91 14.11 24.41
CA THR A 224 -8.36 14.21 23.05
C THR A 224 -8.43 12.88 22.29
N LEU A 225 -8.17 11.75 22.94
CA LEU A 225 -8.36 10.43 22.33
C LEU A 225 -9.82 10.18 21.94
N ASN A 226 -10.76 10.55 22.82
CA ASN A 226 -12.19 10.45 22.54
C ASN A 226 -12.60 11.35 21.36
N GLN A 227 -12.08 12.58 21.31
CA GLN A 227 -12.30 13.52 20.20
C GLN A 227 -11.75 12.98 18.87
N ALA A 228 -10.56 12.36 18.87
CA ALA A 228 -9.94 11.81 17.67
C ALA A 228 -10.75 10.67 17.03
N VAL A 229 -11.59 9.97 17.80
CA VAL A 229 -12.49 8.91 17.30
C VAL A 229 -13.96 9.33 17.23
N ALA A 230 -14.28 10.59 17.51
CA ALA A 230 -15.66 11.07 17.53
C ALA A 230 -16.32 10.92 16.14
N GLY A 231 -17.56 10.42 16.13
CA GLY A 231 -18.30 10.14 14.90
C GLY A 231 -17.77 8.95 14.09
N LEU A 232 -16.88 8.11 14.65
CA LEU A 232 -16.54 6.81 14.07
C LEU A 232 -17.46 5.74 14.66
N ASN A 233 -18.41 5.27 13.85
CA ASN A 233 -19.32 4.18 14.22
C ASN A 233 -18.61 2.82 14.09
N LEU A 234 -17.64 2.55 14.98
CA LEU A 234 -16.77 1.38 14.96
C LEU A 234 -16.86 0.61 16.29
N ASN A 235 -17.15 -0.70 16.21
CA ASN A 235 -17.21 -1.59 17.37
C ASN A 235 -15.81 -2.09 17.80
N VAL A 236 -14.87 -1.16 18.04
CA VAL A 236 -13.50 -1.43 18.49
C VAL A 236 -13.00 -0.33 19.43
N SER A 237 -12.33 -0.71 20.53
CA SER A 237 -11.73 0.26 21.46
C SER A 237 -10.41 0.85 20.92
N LEU A 238 -10.53 1.73 19.92
CA LEU A 238 -9.42 2.48 19.33
C LEU A 238 -8.68 3.34 20.36
N VAL A 239 -9.42 3.94 21.30
CA VAL A 239 -8.90 4.73 22.42
C VAL A 239 -7.88 3.93 23.24
N ASN A 240 -8.21 2.70 23.64
CA ASN A 240 -7.30 1.86 24.41
C ASN A 240 -6.07 1.44 23.59
N ARG A 241 -6.25 1.10 22.30
CA ARG A 241 -5.14 0.76 21.40
C ARG A 241 -4.17 1.94 21.19
N ALA A 242 -4.69 3.15 21.06
CA ALA A 242 -3.91 4.37 20.96
C ALA A 242 -3.14 4.66 22.26
N ALA A 243 -3.79 4.53 23.41
CA ALA A 243 -3.14 4.67 24.71
C ALA A 243 -2.00 3.64 24.90
N ILE A 244 -2.17 2.39 24.45
CA ILE A 244 -1.10 1.38 24.48
C ILE A 244 0.11 1.83 23.64
N TRP A 245 -0.09 2.34 22.42
CA TRP A 245 1.01 2.81 21.57
C TRP A 245 1.73 4.05 22.15
N LEU A 246 0.96 5.04 22.62
CA LEU A 246 1.47 6.30 23.15
C LEU A 246 2.21 6.14 24.48
N ASN A 247 1.82 5.16 25.30
CA ASN A 247 2.50 4.81 26.55
C ASN A 247 3.60 3.75 26.38
N ALA A 248 3.73 3.09 25.21
CA ALA A 248 4.81 2.14 24.97
C ALA A 248 6.18 2.86 25.02
N PRO A 249 7.22 2.29 25.67
CA PRO A 249 8.51 2.96 25.83
C PRO A 249 9.32 3.08 24.53
N SER A 250 8.97 2.31 23.50
CA SER A 250 9.56 2.39 22.16
C SER A 250 8.64 1.74 21.11
N GLU A 251 8.88 2.01 19.82
CA GLU A 251 8.23 1.27 18.73
C GLU A 251 8.48 -0.24 18.83
N ARG A 252 9.71 -0.65 19.20
CA ARG A 252 10.04 -2.08 19.37
C ARG A 252 9.19 -2.75 20.46
N ALA A 253 8.92 -2.06 21.55
CA ALA A 253 8.02 -2.56 22.60
C ALA A 253 6.56 -2.64 22.12
N PHE A 254 6.10 -1.65 21.34
CA PHE A 254 4.77 -1.67 20.74
C PHE A 254 4.59 -2.83 19.74
N GLU A 255 5.52 -3.02 18.81
CA GLU A 255 5.42 -4.09 17.81
C GLU A 255 5.46 -5.49 18.46
N ALA A 256 6.19 -5.66 19.57
CA ALA A 256 6.17 -6.89 20.36
C ALA A 256 4.81 -7.18 21.03
N MET A 257 4.06 -6.15 21.45
CA MET A 257 2.69 -6.31 21.95
C MET A 257 1.69 -6.55 20.81
N ARG A 258 1.89 -5.89 19.66
CA ARG A 258 1.07 -6.05 18.44
C ARG A 258 1.16 -7.47 17.85
N SER A 259 2.29 -8.17 18.01
CA SER A 259 2.38 -9.57 17.59
C SER A 259 1.56 -10.53 18.48
N GLN A 260 1.06 -10.07 19.63
CA GLN A 260 0.26 -10.86 20.58
C GLN A 260 -1.21 -10.45 20.61
N THR A 261 -1.53 -9.22 20.18
CA THR A 261 -2.87 -8.62 20.28
C THR A 261 -3.15 -7.71 19.08
N ASN A 262 -4.41 -7.65 18.62
CA ASN A 262 -4.77 -6.74 17.52
C ASN A 262 -4.79 -5.27 18.02
N LEU A 263 -3.73 -4.54 17.71
CA LEU A 263 -3.55 -3.11 18.00
C LEU A 263 -3.74 -2.21 16.78
N ASP A 264 -4.39 -2.70 15.71
CA ASP A 264 -4.64 -1.92 14.49
C ASP A 264 -5.45 -0.65 14.77
N GLY A 265 -5.17 0.40 13.99
CA GLY A 265 -5.71 1.76 14.13
C GLY A 265 -5.25 2.53 15.36
N GLY A 266 -4.58 1.90 16.34
CA GLY A 266 -4.10 2.56 17.55
C GLY A 266 -3.09 3.67 17.25
N LYS A 267 -2.13 3.40 16.37
CA LYS A 267 -1.09 4.36 15.95
C LYS A 267 -1.68 5.58 15.24
N THR A 268 -2.55 5.36 14.27
CA THR A 268 -3.26 6.41 13.52
C THR A 268 -4.11 7.28 14.44
N THR A 269 -4.91 6.65 15.31
CA THR A 269 -5.74 7.34 16.31
C THR A 269 -4.89 8.19 17.27
N GLY A 270 -3.75 7.67 17.72
CA GLY A 270 -2.82 8.42 18.55
C GLY A 270 -2.17 9.62 17.83
N ILE A 271 -1.84 9.49 16.54
CA ILE A 271 -1.31 10.59 15.72
C ILE A 271 -2.36 11.70 15.56
N TRP A 272 -3.63 11.36 15.35
CA TRP A 272 -4.71 12.36 15.28
C TRP A 272 -4.91 13.09 16.61
N ALA A 273 -4.90 12.37 17.74
CA ALA A 273 -4.99 12.99 19.06
C ALA A 273 -3.81 13.94 19.31
N ILE A 274 -2.59 13.53 18.98
CA ILE A 274 -1.39 14.38 19.13
C ILE A 274 -1.43 15.58 18.18
N SER A 275 -2.03 15.45 17.01
CA SER A 275 -2.29 16.58 16.11
C SER A 275 -3.24 17.59 16.75
N ASN A 276 -4.37 17.14 17.31
CA ASN A 276 -5.32 18.00 18.02
C ASN A 276 -4.68 18.70 19.23
N ILE A 277 -3.82 18.03 19.99
CA ILE A 277 -3.05 18.66 21.09
C ILE A 277 -2.12 19.74 20.53
N CYS A 278 -1.34 19.44 19.49
CA CYS A 278 -0.37 20.40 18.97
C CYS A 278 -1.01 21.60 18.27
N ASP A 279 -2.11 21.42 17.53
CA ASP A 279 -2.87 22.55 16.99
C ASP A 279 -3.30 23.49 18.12
N ASN A 280 -3.86 22.95 19.22
CA ASN A 280 -4.25 23.76 20.37
C ASN A 280 -3.07 24.43 21.07
N VAL A 281 -1.96 23.73 21.28
CA VAL A 281 -0.74 24.26 21.94
C VAL A 281 -0.07 25.38 21.12
N LEU A 282 -0.19 25.35 19.79
CA LEU A 282 0.45 26.32 18.90
C LEU A 282 -0.41 27.55 18.59
N MET A 283 -1.72 27.52 18.85
CA MET A 283 -2.61 28.68 18.70
C MET A 283 -2.33 29.82 19.70
N ASP A 284 -1.88 29.51 20.91
CA ASP A 284 -1.66 30.48 21.99
C ASP A 284 -0.59 29.96 22.97
N ARG A 285 0.35 30.82 23.36
CA ARG A 285 1.45 30.47 24.29
C ARG A 285 0.92 30.01 25.65
N ASP A 286 -0.17 30.57 26.14
CA ASP A 286 -0.70 30.22 27.45
C ASP A 286 -1.47 28.88 27.42
N ARG A 287 -1.91 28.41 26.25
CA ARG A 287 -2.46 27.05 26.09
C ARG A 287 -1.42 25.98 26.41
N ALA A 288 -0.15 26.20 26.06
CA ALA A 288 0.92 25.27 26.41
C ALA A 288 1.04 25.07 27.93
N VAL A 289 0.86 26.14 28.72
CA VAL A 289 0.87 26.05 30.19
C VAL A 289 -0.37 25.35 30.72
N ARG A 290 -1.55 25.69 30.20
CA ARG A 290 -2.83 25.09 30.63
C ARG A 290 -2.97 23.60 30.27
N MET A 291 -2.33 23.15 29.19
CA MET A 291 -2.42 21.77 28.70
C MET A 291 -1.31 20.85 29.21
N ALA A 292 -0.31 21.41 29.90
CA ALA A 292 0.83 20.65 30.39
C ALA A 292 0.55 19.92 31.71
N SER A 293 1.23 18.79 31.91
CA SER A 293 1.19 18.03 33.16
C SER A 293 1.81 18.78 34.35
N SER A 294 2.68 19.76 34.10
CA SER A 294 3.16 20.73 35.09
C SER A 294 3.68 22.01 34.42
N PRO A 295 3.88 23.12 35.15
CA PRO A 295 4.52 24.33 34.61
C PRO A 295 5.90 24.07 33.97
N GLN A 296 6.65 23.07 34.48
CA GLN A 296 7.95 22.69 33.94
C GLN A 296 7.84 21.94 32.61
N THR A 297 6.79 21.15 32.38
CA THR A 297 6.60 20.40 31.13
C THR A 297 5.99 21.23 30.00
N ALA A 298 5.42 22.41 30.30
CA ALA A 298 4.84 23.32 29.31
C ALA A 298 5.82 23.72 28.18
N LYS A 299 7.07 24.02 28.52
CA LYS A 299 8.11 24.33 27.52
C LYS A 299 8.45 23.12 26.65
N THR A 300 8.48 21.92 27.23
CA THR A 300 8.70 20.65 26.50
C THR A 300 7.54 20.37 25.55
N LEU A 301 6.30 20.52 26.02
CA LEU A 301 5.08 20.36 25.22
C LEU A 301 5.09 21.30 24.01
N GLN A 302 5.32 22.60 24.23
CA GLN A 302 5.41 23.59 23.16
C GLN A 302 6.54 23.27 22.16
N THR A 303 7.75 22.96 22.65
CA THR A 303 8.91 22.67 21.80
C THR A 303 8.70 21.42 20.94
N SER A 304 8.15 20.34 21.52
CA SER A 304 7.87 19.11 20.78
C SER A 304 6.74 19.30 19.76
N CYS A 305 5.71 20.09 20.08
CA CYS A 305 4.68 20.44 19.08
C CYS A 305 5.21 21.35 17.97
N GLN A 306 6.10 22.31 18.24
CA GLN A 306 6.76 23.13 17.22
C GLN A 306 7.54 22.27 16.22
N LYS A 307 8.29 21.27 16.71
CA LYS A 307 9.02 20.30 15.86
C LYS A 307 8.09 19.42 15.02
N LEU A 308 6.93 19.03 15.56
CA LEU A 308 5.96 18.18 14.87
C LEU A 308 5.06 18.95 13.90
N ASN A 309 4.96 20.27 14.00
CA ASN A 309 3.96 21.05 13.27
C ASN A 309 4.03 20.84 11.75
N SER A 310 5.22 20.96 11.15
CA SER A 310 5.42 20.72 9.71
C SER A 310 5.08 19.28 9.32
N VAL A 311 5.53 18.31 10.12
CA VAL A 311 5.31 16.87 9.89
C VAL A 311 3.82 16.52 9.92
N LEU A 312 3.08 16.97 10.94
CA LEU A 312 1.65 16.68 11.10
C LEU A 312 0.78 17.44 10.09
N SER A 313 1.15 18.69 9.78
CA SER A 313 0.52 19.49 8.72
C SER A 313 0.67 18.81 7.36
N GLU A 314 1.89 18.48 6.94
CA GLU A 314 2.16 17.85 5.65
C GLU A 314 1.58 16.43 5.57
N THR A 315 1.59 15.66 6.67
CA THR A 315 0.91 14.36 6.73
C THR A 315 -0.59 14.49 6.45
N ARG A 316 -1.27 15.47 7.06
CA ARG A 316 -2.71 15.72 6.81
C ARG A 316 -2.98 16.10 5.35
N LYS A 317 -2.18 17.01 4.78
CA LYS A 317 -2.32 17.42 3.37
C LYS A 317 -2.10 16.26 2.41
N ARG A 318 -1.02 15.49 2.60
CA ARG A 318 -0.67 14.34 1.75
C ARG A 318 -1.78 13.29 1.78
N VAL A 319 -2.23 12.87 2.97
CA VAL A 319 -3.33 11.91 3.13
C VAL A 319 -4.64 12.39 2.49
N ALA A 320 -5.03 13.65 2.73
CA ALA A 320 -6.25 14.23 2.16
C ALA A 320 -6.19 14.46 0.63
N SER A 321 -5.00 14.44 0.03
CA SER A 321 -4.79 14.71 -1.40
C SER A 321 -4.30 13.49 -2.20
N SER A 322 -4.25 12.30 -1.62
CA SER A 322 -3.92 11.08 -2.39
C SER A 322 -4.97 9.97 -2.29
N VAL A 323 -5.14 9.27 -3.41
CA VAL A 323 -5.84 7.99 -3.57
C VAL A 323 -4.78 6.92 -3.79
N HIS A 324 -4.93 5.79 -3.10
CA HIS A 324 -3.98 4.67 -3.17
C HIS A 324 -4.70 3.46 -3.74
N VAL A 325 -4.18 2.89 -4.82
CA VAL A 325 -4.74 1.72 -5.49
C VAL A 325 -3.75 0.57 -5.43
N GLU A 326 -4.20 -0.53 -4.85
CA GLU A 326 -3.44 -1.75 -4.63
C GLU A 326 -3.74 -2.76 -5.73
N ILE A 327 -2.72 -3.14 -6.50
CA ILE A 327 -2.88 -4.05 -7.63
C ILE A 327 -2.45 -5.46 -7.17
N ASN A 328 -3.37 -6.42 -7.22
CA ASN A 328 -3.07 -7.80 -6.83
C ASN A 328 -2.10 -8.43 -7.83
N GLN A 329 -0.89 -8.75 -7.36
CA GLN A 329 0.19 -9.28 -8.18
C GLN A 329 0.52 -10.73 -7.76
N MET A 330 0.97 -11.54 -8.72
CA MET A 330 1.49 -12.87 -8.42
C MET A 330 2.74 -12.80 -7.54
N ARG A 331 3.08 -13.91 -6.89
CA ARG A 331 4.25 -14.00 -6.02
C ARG A 331 5.54 -13.57 -6.75
N GLY A 332 6.31 -12.70 -6.11
CA GLY A 332 7.66 -12.35 -6.57
C GLY A 332 8.00 -10.86 -6.56
N SER A 333 7.05 -9.96 -6.31
CA SER A 333 7.23 -8.50 -6.46
C SER A 333 7.95 -7.74 -5.33
N GLU A 334 8.57 -8.42 -4.36
CA GLU A 334 9.39 -7.71 -3.36
C GLU A 334 10.65 -7.08 -3.99
N CYS A 335 11.14 -5.96 -3.44
CA CYS A 335 12.39 -5.30 -3.86
C CYS A 335 13.61 -6.24 -3.90
N TYR A 336 13.75 -7.03 -2.84
CA TYR A 336 14.88 -7.89 -2.56
C TYR A 336 14.33 -9.19 -1.99
N THR A 337 14.23 -10.21 -2.83
CA THR A 337 13.65 -11.48 -2.40
C THR A 337 14.59 -12.26 -1.51
N SER A 338 14.08 -12.64 -0.34
CA SER A 338 14.80 -13.44 0.64
C SER A 338 15.18 -14.81 0.07
N ASN A 339 16.21 -15.41 0.68
CA ASN A 339 16.58 -16.80 0.38
C ASN A 339 15.44 -17.81 0.57
N ALA A 340 14.38 -17.48 1.33
CA ALA A 340 13.20 -18.32 1.44
C ALA A 340 12.30 -18.23 0.19
N GLN A 341 12.11 -17.03 -0.39
CA GLN A 341 11.37 -16.87 -1.65
C GLN A 341 12.14 -17.42 -2.84
N VAL A 342 13.44 -17.16 -2.93
CA VAL A 342 14.31 -17.77 -3.96
C VAL A 342 14.19 -19.30 -3.94
N ARG A 343 14.26 -19.93 -2.75
CA ARG A 343 14.07 -21.39 -2.63
C ARG A 343 12.66 -21.84 -3.02
N ALA A 344 11.62 -21.09 -2.65
CA ALA A 344 10.24 -21.44 -2.98
C ALA A 344 9.99 -21.37 -4.50
N TYR A 345 10.53 -20.35 -5.17
CA TYR A 345 10.51 -20.21 -6.63
C TYR A 345 11.31 -21.35 -7.30
N ASN A 346 12.56 -21.57 -6.89
CA ASN A 346 13.45 -22.61 -7.43
C ASN A 346 12.93 -24.06 -7.25
N ALA A 347 11.96 -24.27 -6.34
CA ALA A 347 11.28 -25.55 -6.14
C ALA A 347 10.16 -25.81 -7.16
N GLN A 348 9.68 -24.78 -7.87
CA GLN A 348 8.56 -24.84 -8.81
C GLN A 348 8.97 -24.64 -10.28
N VAL A 349 10.23 -24.27 -10.55
CA VAL A 349 10.73 -24.03 -11.91
C VAL A 349 11.81 -25.04 -12.32
N ALA A 350 11.97 -25.23 -13.63
CA ALA A 350 13.01 -26.07 -14.22
C ALA A 350 14.42 -25.60 -13.82
N ALA A 351 15.38 -26.52 -13.82
CA ALA A 351 16.74 -26.24 -13.33
C ALA A 351 17.44 -25.08 -14.07
N SER A 352 17.15 -24.89 -15.35
CA SER A 352 17.65 -23.79 -16.20
C SER A 352 17.09 -22.40 -15.85
N ALA A 353 15.93 -22.32 -15.19
CA ALA A 353 15.28 -21.08 -14.80
C ALA A 353 15.49 -20.73 -13.31
N ARG A 354 16.36 -21.46 -12.61
CA ARG A 354 16.68 -21.22 -11.19
C ARG A 354 17.59 -20.02 -11.02
N ILE A 355 17.27 -19.19 -10.03
CA ILE A 355 18.04 -17.99 -9.69
C ILE A 355 18.92 -18.22 -8.46
N GLY A 356 19.98 -17.43 -8.33
CA GLY A 356 20.90 -17.49 -7.20
C GLY A 356 20.30 -17.02 -5.87
N ALA A 357 20.92 -17.40 -4.76
CA ALA A 357 20.63 -16.83 -3.44
C ALA A 357 20.70 -15.29 -3.46
N ASN A 358 19.82 -14.61 -2.72
CA ASN A 358 19.64 -13.15 -2.71
C ASN A 358 19.44 -12.49 -4.11
N SER A 359 19.09 -13.25 -5.15
CA SER A 359 18.74 -12.69 -6.46
C SER A 359 17.27 -12.26 -6.49
N ILE A 360 16.95 -11.27 -7.32
CA ILE A 360 15.58 -10.84 -7.61
C ILE A 360 14.79 -12.01 -8.21
N VAL A 361 13.68 -12.40 -7.58
CA VAL A 361 12.71 -13.33 -8.17
C VAL A 361 12.02 -12.60 -9.33
N PRO A 362 12.02 -13.17 -10.54
CA PRO A 362 11.15 -12.73 -11.63
C PRO A 362 9.71 -12.75 -11.14
N LEU A 363 8.87 -11.83 -11.61
CA LEU A 363 7.44 -11.95 -11.32
C LEU A 363 6.99 -13.30 -11.88
N GLN A 364 6.37 -14.14 -11.04
CA GLN A 364 6.10 -15.54 -11.37
C GLN A 364 4.88 -15.70 -12.31
N THR A 365 4.83 -14.86 -13.34
CA THR A 365 3.88 -14.95 -14.45
C THR A 365 4.41 -15.94 -15.48
N TRP A 366 3.94 -17.18 -15.40
CA TRP A 366 4.03 -18.11 -16.53
C TRP A 366 3.31 -17.54 -17.76
N ASP A 367 2.28 -16.72 -17.53
CA ASP A 367 1.54 -15.96 -18.53
C ASP A 367 1.95 -14.48 -18.44
N ARG A 368 2.99 -14.07 -19.20
CA ARG A 368 3.32 -12.65 -19.38
C ARG A 368 2.19 -11.97 -20.17
N PRO A 369 1.85 -10.68 -19.91
CA PRO A 369 2.57 -9.69 -19.09
C PRO A 369 2.32 -9.74 -17.57
N ALA A 370 3.14 -8.98 -16.83
CA ALA A 370 3.08 -8.88 -15.37
C ALA A 370 1.68 -8.48 -14.82
N TYR A 371 1.01 -7.55 -15.49
CA TYR A 371 -0.33 -7.07 -15.16
C TYR A 371 -1.26 -7.28 -16.34
N THR A 372 -2.48 -7.71 -16.08
CA THR A 372 -3.46 -8.07 -17.11
C THR A 372 -4.09 -6.85 -17.78
N ASP A 373 -4.68 -7.05 -18.95
CA ASP A 373 -5.37 -6.02 -19.72
C ASP A 373 -6.57 -5.45 -18.93
N GLU A 374 -7.28 -6.34 -18.24
CA GLU A 374 -8.36 -6.01 -17.32
C GLU A 374 -7.86 -5.15 -16.16
N GLN A 375 -6.67 -5.42 -15.61
CA GLN A 375 -6.07 -4.56 -14.57
C GLN A 375 -5.85 -3.13 -15.09
N TYR A 376 -5.24 -2.94 -16.27
CA TYR A 376 -5.04 -1.61 -16.86
C TYR A 376 -6.37 -0.87 -17.07
N GLN A 377 -7.36 -1.52 -17.68
CA GLN A 377 -8.69 -0.95 -17.90
C GLN A 377 -9.35 -0.48 -16.60
N LYS A 378 -9.27 -1.29 -15.54
CA LYS A 378 -9.93 -0.99 -14.27
C LYS A 378 -9.21 0.07 -13.46
N ILE A 379 -7.88 0.12 -13.54
CA ILE A 379 -7.06 1.19 -12.96
C ILE A 379 -7.34 2.51 -13.69
N ALA A 380 -7.50 2.51 -15.02
CA ALA A 380 -7.91 3.70 -15.78
C ALA A 380 -9.29 4.22 -15.34
N LEU A 381 -10.28 3.33 -15.15
CA LEU A 381 -11.61 3.72 -14.64
C LEU A 381 -11.54 4.28 -13.20
N LEU A 382 -10.74 3.67 -12.31
CA LEU A 382 -10.50 4.21 -10.97
C LEU A 382 -9.80 5.58 -11.01
N TYR A 383 -8.86 5.78 -11.94
CA TYR A 383 -8.23 7.07 -12.15
C TYR A 383 -9.25 8.13 -12.57
N LEU A 384 -10.09 7.84 -13.57
CA LEU A 384 -11.16 8.74 -14.00
C LEU A 384 -12.16 9.05 -12.87
N GLN A 385 -12.50 8.07 -12.04
CA GLN A 385 -13.32 8.28 -10.83
C GLN A 385 -12.64 9.24 -9.86
N SER A 386 -11.32 9.12 -9.65
CA SER A 386 -10.57 10.05 -8.80
C SER A 386 -10.51 11.46 -9.39
N ALA A 387 -10.38 11.60 -10.70
CA ALA A 387 -10.41 12.90 -11.38
C ALA A 387 -11.78 13.57 -11.25
N LEU A 388 -12.87 12.82 -11.41
CA LEU A 388 -14.23 13.33 -11.25
C LEU A 388 -14.50 13.83 -9.82
N ILE A 389 -14.06 13.09 -8.80
CA ILE A 389 -14.19 13.47 -7.38
C ILE A 389 -13.30 14.67 -7.03
N ALA A 390 -12.08 14.73 -7.56
CA ALA A 390 -11.17 15.85 -7.36
C ALA A 390 -11.58 17.12 -8.14
N GLY A 391 -12.37 16.97 -9.22
CA GLY A 391 -12.68 18.03 -10.18
C GLY A 391 -11.48 18.49 -11.01
N GLN A 392 -10.36 17.75 -10.97
CA GLN A 392 -9.11 17.98 -11.70
C GLN A 392 -8.38 16.66 -11.89
N PHE A 393 -7.52 16.55 -12.89
CA PHE A 393 -6.72 15.35 -13.16
C PHE A 393 -5.62 15.14 -12.10
N PRO A 394 -5.64 14.06 -11.29
CA PRO A 394 -4.57 13.79 -10.32
C PRO A 394 -3.28 13.37 -11.03
N GLU A 395 -2.14 13.56 -10.37
CA GLU A 395 -0.85 13.04 -10.82
C GLU A 395 -0.76 11.53 -10.55
N ILE A 396 -0.76 10.70 -11.59
CA ILE A 396 -0.41 9.27 -11.47
C ILE A 396 1.08 9.13 -11.11
N THR A 397 1.37 8.32 -10.09
CA THR A 397 2.72 7.99 -9.64
C THR A 397 2.79 6.58 -9.04
N THR A 398 3.98 6.00 -8.99
CA THR A 398 4.25 4.74 -8.29
C THR A 398 4.54 4.98 -6.80
N HIS A 399 4.34 3.95 -5.97
CA HIS A 399 4.83 3.90 -4.59
C HIS A 399 6.36 4.00 -4.53
N TYR A 400 7.05 3.24 -5.39
CA TYR A 400 8.50 3.32 -5.60
C TYR A 400 9.01 4.77 -5.75
N TRP A 401 8.40 5.58 -6.62
CA TRP A 401 8.87 6.95 -6.87
C TRP A 401 8.67 7.89 -5.69
N VAL A 402 7.52 7.80 -4.99
CA VAL A 402 7.26 8.68 -3.84
C VAL A 402 8.13 8.34 -2.64
N ASP A 403 8.48 7.06 -2.45
CA ASP A 403 9.27 6.59 -1.30
C ASP A 403 10.80 6.53 -1.56
N GLN A 404 11.27 6.34 -2.80
CA GLN A 404 12.72 6.22 -3.07
C GLN A 404 13.34 7.34 -3.91
N GLY A 405 12.56 8.04 -4.74
CA GLY A 405 13.10 8.95 -5.75
C GLY A 405 12.88 10.43 -5.46
N LYS A 406 11.61 10.87 -5.40
CA LYS A 406 11.25 12.30 -5.41
C LYS A 406 11.90 13.14 -4.29
N PHE A 407 12.20 12.52 -3.14
CA PHE A 407 12.80 13.16 -1.97
C PHE A 407 14.08 12.43 -1.50
N GLY A 408 14.69 11.65 -2.41
CA GLY A 408 15.69 10.65 -2.05
C GLY A 408 15.07 9.44 -1.33
N LYS A 409 15.93 8.54 -0.85
CA LYS A 409 15.53 7.25 -0.28
C LYS A 409 14.99 7.38 1.15
N ILE A 410 13.70 7.68 1.27
CA ILE A 410 12.98 7.77 2.55
C ILE A 410 12.29 6.44 2.93
N GLY A 411 11.97 5.60 1.95
CA GLY A 411 11.42 4.25 2.11
C GLY A 411 12.24 3.18 1.38
N THR A 412 11.71 1.96 1.33
CA THR A 412 12.36 0.80 0.71
C THR A 412 11.38 -0.02 -0.15
N HIS A 413 10.36 0.63 -0.71
CA HIS A 413 9.32 0.01 -1.53
C HIS A 413 9.67 0.09 -3.02
N CYS A 414 9.29 -0.91 -3.81
CA CYS A 414 9.66 -1.04 -5.24
C CYS A 414 8.46 -1.31 -6.13
N ASP A 415 7.27 -1.31 -5.55
CA ASP A 415 6.01 -1.55 -6.21
C ASP A 415 5.45 -0.26 -6.86
N PRO A 416 4.59 -0.41 -7.88
CA PRO A 416 4.33 -1.64 -8.62
C PRO A 416 5.51 -2.00 -9.54
N ARG A 417 5.99 -3.26 -9.50
CA ARG A 417 7.14 -3.71 -10.31
C ARG A 417 6.71 -4.04 -11.74
N GLY A 418 7.29 -3.35 -12.73
CA GLY A 418 7.00 -3.62 -14.14
C GLY A 418 5.65 -3.10 -14.63
N PHE A 419 5.06 -2.14 -13.93
CA PHE A 419 3.80 -1.54 -14.35
C PHE A 419 4.04 -0.48 -15.43
N ASN A 420 3.49 -0.69 -16.63
CA ASN A 420 3.68 0.19 -17.77
C ASN A 420 2.78 1.43 -17.66
N LEU A 421 3.32 2.52 -17.11
CA LEU A 421 2.59 3.78 -16.98
C LEU A 421 2.16 4.35 -18.33
N THR A 422 2.96 4.20 -19.39
CA THR A 422 2.58 4.67 -20.73
C THR A 422 1.35 3.94 -21.25
N ARG A 423 1.26 2.62 -21.05
CA ARG A 423 0.06 1.84 -21.38
C ARG A 423 -1.17 2.36 -20.61
N LEU A 424 -1.02 2.64 -19.31
CA LEU A 424 -2.12 3.21 -18.53
C LEU A 424 -2.56 4.58 -19.07
N TYR A 425 -1.62 5.44 -19.50
CA TYR A 425 -1.95 6.74 -20.10
C TYR A 425 -2.69 6.59 -21.44
N GLN A 426 -2.26 5.65 -22.29
CA GLN A 426 -2.94 5.31 -23.54
C GLN A 426 -4.38 4.82 -23.29
N GLU A 427 -4.58 3.97 -22.28
CA GLU A 427 -5.91 3.48 -21.88
C GLU A 427 -6.83 4.63 -21.44
N ILE A 428 -6.32 5.55 -20.62
CA ILE A 428 -7.07 6.75 -20.17
C ILE A 428 -7.38 7.66 -21.36
N SER A 429 -6.43 7.85 -22.29
CA SER A 429 -6.65 8.63 -23.52
C SER A 429 -7.71 8.02 -24.42
N LEU A 430 -7.71 6.70 -24.59
CA LEU A 430 -8.73 5.98 -25.36
C LEU A 430 -10.13 6.21 -24.79
N TYR A 431 -10.30 6.13 -23.46
CA TYR A 431 -11.58 6.43 -22.80
C TYR A 431 -12.03 7.88 -23.04
N LEU A 432 -11.11 8.84 -23.03
CA LEU A 432 -11.42 10.28 -23.13
C LEU A 432 -11.43 10.83 -24.56
N GLY A 433 -11.06 10.04 -25.57
CA GLY A 433 -10.84 10.52 -26.94
C GLY A 433 -9.66 11.50 -27.08
N ASN A 434 -8.70 11.47 -26.15
CA ASN A 434 -7.48 12.27 -26.23
C ASN A 434 -6.39 11.53 -27.06
N PRO A 435 -5.35 12.24 -27.55
CA PRO A 435 -4.21 11.60 -28.21
C PRO A 435 -3.49 10.57 -27.31
N PRO A 436 -2.96 9.47 -27.87
CA PRO A 436 -2.33 8.37 -27.10
C PRO A 436 -1.05 8.79 -26.34
N GLU A 437 -0.39 9.86 -26.75
CA GLU A 437 0.79 10.45 -26.11
C GLU A 437 0.46 11.39 -24.94
N MET A 438 -0.82 11.66 -24.68
CA MET A 438 -1.26 12.53 -23.58
C MET A 438 -0.94 11.90 -22.21
N ARG A 439 -0.20 12.63 -21.37
CA ARG A 439 0.18 12.17 -20.03
C ARG A 439 -0.83 12.53 -18.95
N TYR A 440 -0.99 11.62 -17.98
CA TYR A 440 -1.86 11.77 -16.81
C TYR A 440 -1.09 11.65 -15.48
N GLY A 441 0.24 11.63 -15.53
CA GLY A 441 1.11 11.57 -14.35
C GLY A 441 2.54 11.94 -14.65
N ILE A 442 3.46 11.39 -13.86
CA ILE A 442 4.91 11.53 -14.05
C ILE A 442 5.36 11.08 -15.45
N GLU A 443 6.48 11.61 -15.96
CA GLU A 443 7.10 11.08 -17.17
C GLU A 443 7.71 9.71 -16.84
N PRO A 444 7.31 8.60 -17.46
CA PRO A 444 7.80 7.28 -17.08
C PRO A 444 9.30 7.14 -17.37
N ARG A 445 10.08 6.81 -16.33
CA ARG A 445 11.51 6.50 -16.44
C ARG A 445 11.73 5.13 -15.81
N TYR A 446 11.90 4.12 -16.65
CA TYR A 446 11.94 2.72 -16.26
C TYR A 446 13.35 2.30 -15.85
N GLY A 447 13.50 1.69 -14.67
CA GLY A 447 14.79 1.17 -14.21
C GLY A 447 14.83 0.82 -12.72
N LEU A 448 16.04 0.78 -12.16
CA LEU A 448 16.29 0.35 -10.78
C LEU A 448 16.91 1.44 -9.89
N HIS A 449 17.29 2.57 -10.47
CA HIS A 449 18.13 3.59 -9.88
C HIS A 449 17.34 4.89 -9.63
N PRO A 450 16.63 5.01 -8.50
CA PRO A 450 15.86 6.21 -8.21
C PRO A 450 16.77 7.43 -8.04
N GLU A 451 18.05 7.23 -7.69
CA GLU A 451 19.08 8.28 -7.65
C GLU A 451 19.47 8.83 -9.03
N LYS A 452 19.18 8.08 -10.11
CA LYS A 452 19.32 8.53 -11.51
C LYS A 452 18.02 9.11 -12.06
N GLY A 453 16.95 9.08 -11.27
CA GLY A 453 15.60 9.52 -11.61
C GLY A 453 14.71 8.45 -12.25
N ASP A 454 15.06 7.16 -12.11
CA ASP A 454 14.16 6.06 -12.45
C ASP A 454 12.96 6.10 -11.50
N ASN A 455 11.74 6.09 -12.04
CA ASN A 455 10.49 6.31 -11.32
C ASN A 455 9.42 5.24 -11.54
N VAL A 456 9.69 4.30 -12.44
CA VAL A 456 8.98 3.01 -12.52
C VAL A 456 10.02 1.92 -12.31
N TRP A 457 9.79 1.05 -11.33
CA TRP A 457 10.69 -0.06 -11.09
C TRP A 457 10.63 -1.03 -12.28
N TRP A 458 11.75 -1.23 -12.97
CA TRP A 458 11.86 -2.13 -14.11
C TRP A 458 13.24 -2.82 -14.12
N LEU A 459 13.24 -4.10 -14.45
CA LEU A 459 14.44 -4.89 -14.73
C LEU A 459 14.12 -5.82 -15.91
N GLU A 460 14.76 -5.60 -17.06
CA GLU A 460 14.54 -6.39 -18.27
C GLU A 460 14.73 -7.89 -18.01
N ALA A 461 15.80 -8.27 -17.32
CA ALA A 461 16.08 -9.67 -16.96
C ALA A 461 14.99 -10.35 -16.07
N ALA A 462 14.01 -9.60 -15.56
CA ALA A 462 12.89 -10.09 -14.76
C ALA A 462 11.50 -9.85 -15.38
N LEU A 463 11.42 -9.06 -16.47
CA LEU A 463 10.16 -8.58 -17.07
C LEU A 463 10.13 -8.69 -18.61
N ASP A 464 11.27 -9.03 -19.22
CA ASP A 464 11.63 -8.83 -20.63
C ASP A 464 11.59 -7.34 -21.06
N GLU A 465 11.61 -7.11 -22.38
CA GLU A 465 11.91 -5.83 -23.04
C GLU A 465 11.22 -4.62 -22.40
N LEU A 466 11.94 -3.50 -22.34
CA LEU A 466 11.37 -2.20 -21.96
C LEU A 466 10.14 -1.88 -22.84
N PRO A 467 9.15 -1.13 -22.31
CA PRO A 467 8.02 -0.68 -23.10
C PRO A 467 8.51 0.03 -24.38
N PRO A 468 7.90 -0.20 -25.57
CA PRO A 468 8.36 0.42 -26.82
C PRO A 468 8.38 1.95 -26.83
N SER A 469 7.74 2.58 -25.84
CA SER A 469 7.69 4.02 -25.58
C SER A 469 8.73 4.53 -24.56
N ALA A 470 9.73 3.70 -24.22
CA ALA A 470 10.80 4.04 -23.28
C ALA A 470 12.14 4.41 -23.96
N LEU A 471 12.14 4.57 -25.30
CA LEU A 471 13.28 4.88 -26.16
C LEU A 471 13.18 6.31 -26.72
#